data_AF-A0A1J4RMM9-F1
#
_entry.id   AF-A0A1J4RMM9-F1
#
_cell.length_a   1.000
_cell.length_b   1.000
_cell.length_c   1.000
_cell.angle_alpha   90.00
_cell.angle_beta   90.00
_cell.angle_gamma   90.00
#
_symmetry.space_group_name_H-M   'P 1'
#
loop_
_entity.id
_entity.type
_entity.pdbx_description
1 polymer ?
#
loop_
_entity_poly.entity_id
_entity_poly.type
_entity_poly.pdbx_seq_one_letter_code
_entity_poly.pdbx_strand_id
1 'polypeptide(L)'
;MKKADIWDIVAYTAIVLAFIWFILKAIGIIKTSLWLELLPLPLGFALMAALYVKADKTYDLVEPAEYRKITLKQAMKEIEKYAAHKRESFWMEDIIKDLRIEPKTVLDAVQKLEKEKKIKPFGK
;
A
#
# COMPACT_ATOMS: atom_id res chain seq x y z
N MET A 1 10.05 -28.77 18.58
CA MET A 1 8.84 -28.34 19.32
C MET A 1 9.02 -26.86 19.66
N LYS A 2 8.24 -25.95 19.08
CA LYS A 2 8.25 -24.53 19.48
C LYS A 2 7.71 -24.46 20.91
N LYS A 3 8.47 -23.87 21.84
CA LYS A 3 7.97 -23.59 23.18
C LYS A 3 6.75 -22.69 23.02
N ALA A 4 5.57 -23.18 23.39
CA ALA A 4 4.39 -22.35 23.48
C ALA A 4 4.72 -21.24 24.48
N ASP A 5 4.66 -20.00 24.02
CA ASP A 5 4.92 -18.86 24.88
C ASP A 5 3.78 -18.79 25.91
N ILE A 6 4.10 -18.51 27.17
CA ILE A 6 3.08 -18.39 28.22
C ILE A 6 2.08 -17.28 27.82
N TRP A 7 2.57 -16.29 27.08
CA TRP A 7 1.76 -15.23 26.48
C TRP A 7 0.75 -15.72 25.44
N ASP A 8 1.07 -16.75 24.66
CA ASP A 8 0.12 -17.35 23.72
C ASP A 8 -1.03 -18.04 24.48
N ILE A 9 -0.70 -18.81 25.53
CA ILE A 9 -1.70 -19.48 26.38
C ILE A 9 -2.64 -18.46 27.03
N VAL A 10 -2.07 -17.36 27.54
CA VAL A 10 -2.85 -16.26 28.13
C VAL A 10 -3.76 -15.61 27.09
N ALA A 11 -3.27 -15.36 25.87
CA ALA A 11 -4.06 -14.79 24.79
C ALA A 11 -5.21 -15.70 24.37
N TYR A 12 -4.96 -16.99 24.15
CA TYR A 12 -6.02 -17.95 23.80
C TYR A 12 -7.06 -18.10 24.92
N THR A 13 -6.61 -18.12 26.19
CA THR A 13 -7.52 -18.20 27.33
C THR A 13 -8.42 -16.96 27.42
N ALA A 14 -7.86 -15.76 27.19
CA ALA A 14 -8.63 -14.52 27.18
C ALA A 14 -9.68 -14.50 26.06
N ILE A 15 -9.36 -15.00 24.87
CA ILE A 15 -10.29 -15.10 23.73
C ILE A 15 -11.46 -16.04 24.07
N VAL A 16 -11.18 -17.20 24.66
CA VAL A 16 -12.21 -18.17 25.05
C VAL A 16 -13.14 -17.59 26.12
N LEU A 17 -12.58 -16.92 27.13
CA LEU A 17 -13.38 -16.27 28.17
C LEU A 17 -14.24 -15.12 27.60
N ALA A 18 -13.70 -14.32 26.67
CA ALA A 18 -14.47 -13.28 25.98
C ALA A 18 -15.63 -13.85 25.16
N PHE A 19 -15.41 -14.99 24.49
CA PHE A 19 -16.45 -15.66 23.70
C PHE A 19 -17.56 -16.25 24.58
N ILE A 20 -17.21 -16.93 25.67
CA ILE A 20 -18.17 -17.44 26.65
C ILE A 20 -18.98 -16.29 27.25
N TRP A 21 -18.31 -15.20 27.65
CA TRP A 21 -18.98 -14.02 28.18
C TRP A 21 -19.95 -13.39 27.18
N PHE A 22 -19.57 -13.32 25.90
CA PHE A 22 -20.43 -12.82 24.83
C PHE A 22 -21.71 -13.67 24.67
N ILE A 23 -21.58 -15.00 24.69
CA ILE A 23 -22.73 -15.91 24.62
C ILE A 23 -23.64 -15.74 25.84
N LEU A 24 -23.08 -15.71 27.05
CA LEU A 24 -23.85 -15.52 28.28
C LEU A 24 -24.59 -14.17 28.32
N LYS A 25 -24.00 -13.14 27.71
CA LYS A 25 -24.64 -11.83 27.53
C LYS A 25 -25.73 -11.85 26.46
N ALA A 26 -25.51 -12.52 25.33
CA ALA A 26 -26.51 -12.65 24.27
C ALA A 26 -27.77 -13.41 24.73
N ILE A 27 -27.61 -14.38 25.63
CA ILE A 27 -28.73 -15.14 26.25
C ILE A 27 -29.38 -14.32 27.39
N GLY A 28 -28.85 -13.15 27.74
CA GLY A 28 -29.42 -12.25 28.75
C GLY A 28 -29.20 -12.69 30.20
N ILE A 29 -28.33 -13.69 30.43
CA ILE A 29 -28.00 -14.21 31.77
C ILE A 29 -27.15 -13.21 32.54
N ILE A 30 -26.29 -12.46 31.84
CA ILE A 30 -25.43 -11.43 32.42
C ILE A 30 -25.98 -10.06 32.04
N LYS A 31 -26.53 -9.32 33.01
CA LYS A 31 -26.78 -7.89 32.88
C LYS A 31 -25.52 -7.12 33.27
N THR A 32 -24.81 -6.60 32.29
CA THR A 32 -23.63 -5.76 32.54
C THR A 32 -24.00 -4.29 32.61
N SER A 33 -23.29 -3.53 33.44
CA SER A 33 -23.39 -2.06 33.47
C SER A 33 -23.13 -1.46 32.09
N LEU A 34 -23.82 -0.37 31.76
CA LEU A 34 -23.78 0.34 30.49
C LEU A 34 -22.34 0.74 30.08
N TRP A 35 -21.45 0.94 31.04
CA TRP A 35 -20.02 1.18 30.80
C TRP A 35 -19.27 -0.05 30.26
N LEU A 36 -19.63 -1.27 30.68
CA LEU A 36 -19.06 -2.52 30.16
C LEU A 36 -19.59 -2.85 28.76
N GLU A 37 -20.79 -2.37 28.43
CA GLU A 37 -21.34 -2.42 27.07
C GLU A 37 -20.64 -1.48 26.10
N LEU A 38 -20.12 -0.37 26.61
CA LEU A 38 -19.44 0.63 25.80
C LEU A 38 -17.97 0.30 25.51
N LEU A 39 -17.29 -0.46 26.39
CA LEU A 39 -15.88 -0.87 26.25
C LEU A 39 -15.47 -1.59 24.93
N PRO A 40 -16.27 -2.48 24.34
CA PRO A 40 -15.88 -3.15 23.08
C PRO A 40 -15.80 -2.19 21.88
N LEU A 41 -16.47 -1.04 21.92
CA LEU A 41 -16.37 -0.02 20.86
C LEU A 41 -14.97 0.63 20.79
N PRO A 42 -14.45 1.29 21.83
CA PRO A 42 -13.13 1.90 21.80
C PRO A 42 -12.01 0.86 21.64
N LEU A 43 -12.16 -0.36 22.18
CA LEU A 43 -11.21 -1.45 21.94
C LEU A 43 -11.22 -1.90 20.47
N GLY A 44 -12.41 -2.03 19.87
CA GLY A 44 -12.55 -2.33 18.44
C GLY A 44 -11.95 -1.24 17.54
N PHE A 45 -12.17 0.04 17.88
CA PHE A 45 -11.55 1.17 17.19
C PHE A 45 -10.02 1.18 17.34
N ALA A 46 -9.50 0.92 18.54
CA ALA A 46 -8.06 0.84 18.77
C ALA A 46 -7.42 -0.32 17.99
N LEU A 47 -8.09 -1.47 17.93
CA LEU A 47 -7.62 -2.63 17.17
C LEU A 47 -7.63 -2.35 15.66
N MET A 48 -8.70 -1.74 15.15
CA MET A 48 -8.80 -1.34 13.75
C MET A 48 -7.79 -0.25 13.38
N ALA A 49 -7.54 0.72 14.26
CA ALA A 49 -6.51 1.73 14.07
C ALA A 49 -5.11 1.11 14.08
N ALA A 50 -4.83 0.17 14.99
CA ALA A 50 -3.57 -0.55 15.02
C ALA A 50 -3.37 -1.42 13.77
N LEU A 51 -4.42 -2.09 13.30
CA LEU A 51 -4.41 -2.84 12.04
C LEU A 51 -4.26 -1.91 10.84
N TYR A 52 -4.87 -0.73 10.83
CA TYR A 52 -4.73 0.28 9.79
C TYR A 52 -3.30 0.84 9.73
N VAL A 53 -2.72 1.24 10.87
CA VAL A 53 -1.32 1.70 10.93
C VAL A 53 -0.33 0.60 10.55
N LYS A 54 -0.62 -0.65 10.92
CA LYS A 54 0.20 -1.80 10.52
C LYS A 54 0.05 -2.09 9.04
N ALA A 55 -1.18 -2.02 8.51
CA ALA A 55 -1.49 -2.14 7.10
C ALA A 55 -0.76 -1.07 6.28
N ASP A 56 -0.84 0.20 6.67
CA ASP A 56 -0.18 1.35 6.04
C ASP A 56 1.35 1.12 5.96
N LYS A 57 1.96 0.65 7.06
CA LYS A 57 3.37 0.22 7.07
C LYS A 57 3.70 -1.01 6.21
N THR A 58 2.74 -1.90 5.95
CA THR A 58 2.92 -3.02 5.00
C THR A 58 2.59 -2.65 3.56
N TYR A 59 1.81 -1.61 3.30
CA TYR A 59 1.52 -1.09 1.95
C TYR A 59 2.56 -0.07 1.48
N ASP A 60 3.34 0.51 2.40
CA ASP A 60 4.62 1.19 2.09
C ASP A 60 5.73 0.22 1.60
N LEU A 61 5.41 -1.07 1.41
CA LEU A 61 6.21 -2.00 0.60
C LEU A 61 5.87 -1.92 -0.89
N VAL A 62 5.38 -0.77 -1.38
CA VAL A 62 5.85 -0.33 -2.70
C VAL A 62 7.32 -0.01 -2.46
N GLU A 63 8.21 -0.96 -2.78
CA GLU A 63 9.65 -0.71 -2.84
C GLU A 63 9.84 0.73 -3.33
N PRO A 64 10.57 1.61 -2.61
CA PRO A 64 10.82 2.93 -3.13
C PRO A 64 11.46 2.68 -4.47
N ALA A 65 10.69 2.91 -5.56
CA ALA A 65 11.16 2.59 -6.88
C ALA A 65 12.41 3.44 -7.01
N GLU A 66 13.58 2.78 -7.00
CA GLU A 66 14.86 3.48 -7.05
C GLU A 66 14.93 4.13 -8.42
N TYR A 67 14.39 5.34 -8.50
CA TYR A 67 14.35 6.10 -9.70
C TYR A 67 15.76 6.59 -9.97
N ARG A 68 16.28 6.21 -11.13
CA ARG A 68 17.56 6.69 -11.61
C ARG A 68 17.44 8.18 -11.88
N LYS A 69 18.17 8.98 -11.11
CA LYS A 69 18.33 10.41 -11.36
C LYS A 69 19.31 10.57 -12.51
N ILE A 70 18.78 10.86 -13.69
CA ILE A 70 19.56 11.09 -14.90
C ILE A 70 19.29 12.49 -15.44
N THR A 71 20.20 12.98 -16.28
CA THR A 71 19.99 14.29 -16.92
C THR A 71 18.87 14.22 -17.95
N LEU A 72 18.19 15.35 -18.19
CA LEU A 72 17.12 15.44 -19.18
C LEU A 72 17.53 14.96 -20.58
N LYS A 73 18.77 15.25 -21.00
CA LYS A 73 19.31 14.82 -22.30
C LYS A 73 19.47 13.30 -22.39
N GLN A 74 19.87 12.65 -21.28
CA GLN A 74 19.96 11.18 -21.20
C GLN A 74 18.56 10.56 -21.22
N ALA A 75 17.62 11.12 -20.45
CA ALA A 75 16.23 10.67 -20.44
C ALA A 75 15.61 10.74 -21.84
N MET A 76 15.79 11.85 -22.56
CA MET A 76 15.30 12.00 -23.93
C MET A 76 15.86 10.90 -24.86
N LYS A 77 17.15 10.58 -24.78
CA LYS A 77 17.78 9.54 -25.62
C LYS A 77 17.28 8.14 -25.29
N GLU A 78 17.10 7.82 -24.01
CA GLU A 78 16.56 6.53 -23.58
C GLU A 78 15.09 6.37 -23.99
N ILE A 79 14.28 7.42 -23.82
CA ILE A 79 12.87 7.43 -24.22
C ILE A 79 12.71 7.35 -25.73
N GLU A 80 13.55 8.05 -26.51
CA GLU A 80 13.56 7.96 -27.97
C GLU A 80 13.92 6.55 -28.45
N LYS A 81 14.88 5.89 -27.79
CA LYS A 81 15.23 4.48 -28.08
C LYS A 81 14.10 3.53 -27.68
N TYR A 82 13.45 3.77 -26.55
CA TYR A 82 12.30 2.99 -26.08
C TYR A 82 11.12 3.10 -27.07
N ALA A 83 10.80 4.32 -27.50
CA ALA A 83 9.79 4.63 -28.50
C ALA A 83 10.09 4.00 -29.87
N ALA A 84 11.34 3.97 -30.30
CA ALA A 84 11.73 3.32 -31.55
C ALA A 84 11.54 1.79 -31.51
N HIS A 85 11.65 1.18 -30.33
CA HIS A 85 11.52 -0.27 -30.15
C HIS A 85 10.06 -0.70 -30.01
N LYS A 86 9.23 0.08 -29.32
CA LYS A 86 7.78 -0.10 -29.28
C LYS A 86 7.16 0.61 -30.49
N ARG A 87 7.05 -0.09 -31.61
CA ARG A 87 6.39 0.38 -32.86
C ARG A 87 4.95 0.89 -32.68
N GLU A 88 4.36 0.72 -31.50
CA GLU A 88 3.03 1.17 -31.14
C GLU A 88 3.10 2.15 -29.96
N SER A 89 2.16 3.09 -29.97
CA SER A 89 1.89 4.06 -28.91
C SER A 89 2.09 3.50 -27.50
N PHE A 90 2.86 4.22 -26.70
CA PHE A 90 3.18 3.87 -25.30
C PHE A 90 2.61 4.90 -24.34
N TRP A 91 2.33 4.47 -23.11
CA TRP A 91 1.88 5.33 -22.01
C TRP A 91 3.06 5.87 -21.22
N MET A 92 2.87 7.00 -20.53
CA MET A 92 3.92 7.60 -19.71
C MET A 92 4.30 6.69 -18.53
N GLU A 93 3.31 5.97 -17.99
CA GLU A 93 3.45 5.00 -16.91
C GLU A 93 4.37 3.84 -17.31
N ASP A 94 4.27 3.37 -18.57
CA ASP A 94 5.14 2.31 -19.09
C ASP A 94 6.60 2.75 -19.10
N ILE A 95 6.87 4.01 -19.46
CA ILE A 95 8.22 4.57 -19.48
C ILE A 95 8.79 4.66 -18.07
N ILE A 96 7.99 5.17 -17.11
CA ILE A 96 8.41 5.33 -15.72
C ILE A 96 8.72 3.96 -15.11
N LYS A 97 7.89 2.95 -15.41
CA LYS A 97 8.04 1.59 -14.89
C LYS A 97 9.22 0.84 -15.53
N ASP A 98 9.37 0.90 -16.85
CA ASP A 98 10.38 0.14 -17.58
C ASP A 98 11.77 0.78 -17.49
N LEU A 99 11.86 2.10 -17.58
CA LEU A 99 13.14 2.81 -17.51
C LEU A 99 13.55 3.17 -16.08
N ARG A 100 12.62 3.09 -15.11
CA ARG A 100 12.83 3.49 -13.71
C ARG A 100 13.48 4.88 -13.61
N ILE A 101 13.01 5.83 -14.40
CA ILE A 101 13.48 7.23 -14.38
C ILE A 101 12.51 8.04 -13.52
N GLU A 102 13.02 9.08 -12.86
CA GLU A 102 12.19 9.99 -12.06
C GLU A 102 11.01 10.55 -12.88
N PRO A 103 9.76 10.43 -12.40
CA PRO A 103 8.56 10.82 -13.15
C PRO A 103 8.60 12.25 -13.69
N LYS A 104 9.17 13.18 -12.91
CA LYS A 104 9.33 14.58 -13.31
C LYS A 104 10.24 14.72 -14.53
N THR A 105 11.36 14.01 -14.55
CA THR A 105 12.30 14.01 -15.67
C THR A 105 11.70 13.33 -16.90
N VAL A 106 10.91 12.27 -16.72
CA VAL A 106 10.17 11.63 -17.82
C VAL A 106 9.17 12.59 -18.44
N LEU A 107 8.38 13.29 -17.62
CA LEU A 107 7.40 14.27 -18.09
C LEU A 107 8.06 15.36 -18.93
N ASP A 108 9.13 15.97 -18.41
CA ASP A 108 9.87 17.02 -19.12
C ASP A 108 10.48 16.52 -20.44
N ALA A 109 11.01 15.29 -20.45
CA ALA A 109 11.61 14.68 -21.62
C ALA A 109 10.57 14.34 -22.69
N VAL A 110 9.44 13.75 -22.30
CA VAL A 110 8.34 13.40 -23.21
C VAL A 110 7.73 14.66 -23.83
N GLN A 111 7.47 15.71 -23.04
CA GLN A 111 6.95 16.98 -23.56
C GLN A 111 7.90 17.63 -24.58
N LYS A 112 9.22 17.55 -24.38
CA LYS A 112 10.20 18.05 -25.36
C LYS A 112 10.22 17.21 -26.63
N LEU A 113 10.23 15.88 -26.50
CA LEU A 113 10.22 14.98 -27.65
C LEU A 113 8.92 15.06 -28.46
N GLU A 114 7.78 15.31 -27.82
CA GLU A 114 6.50 15.58 -28.48
C GLU A 114 6.55 16.90 -29.26
N LYS A 115 7.08 17.98 -28.65
CA LYS A 115 7.30 19.27 -29.34
C LYS A 115 8.23 19.13 -30.55
N GLU A 116 9.25 18.27 -30.45
CA GLU A 116 10.17 17.92 -31.55
C GLU A 116 9.56 16.95 -32.57
N LYS A 117 8.30 16.52 -32.40
CA LYS A 117 7.59 15.52 -33.24
C LYS A 117 8.31 14.17 -33.37
N LYS A 118 9.16 13.82 -32.40
CA LYS A 118 9.93 12.57 -32.39
C LYS A 118 9.15 11.38 -31.84
N ILE A 119 8.17 11.65 -30.98
CA ILE A 119 7.33 10.64 -30.33
C ILE A 119 5.86 11.07 -30.32
N LYS A 120 4.96 10.10 -30.09
CA LYS A 120 3.53 10.35 -29.88
C LYS A 120 2.99 9.46 -28.74
N PRO A 121 3.06 9.91 -27.48
CA PRO A 121 2.53 9.15 -26.35
C PRO A 121 0.99 9.09 -26.39
N PHE A 122 0.41 8.08 -25.75
CA PHE A 122 -1.05 7.98 -25.53
C PHE A 122 -1.42 8.57 -24.16
N GLY A 123 -2.59 9.23 -24.09
CA GLY A 123 -3.13 9.82 -22.86
C GLY A 123 -2.64 11.25 -22.60
N LYS A 124 -3.51 12.23 -22.87
CA LYS A 124 -3.44 13.57 -22.27
C LYS A 124 -4.34 13.62 -21.05
#